data_AF-A0A1A0HA97-F1
#
_entry.id   AF-A0A1A0HA97-F1
#
_cell.length_a   1.000
_cell.length_b   1.000
_cell.length_c   1.000
_cell.angle_alpha   90.00
_cell.angle_beta   90.00
_cell.angle_gamma   90.00
#
_symmetry.space_group_name_H-M   'P 1'
#
loop_
_entity.id
_entity.type
_entity.pdbx_description
1 polymer ?
#
loop_
_entity_poly.entity_id
_entity_poly.type
_entity_poly.pdbx_seq_one_letter_code
_entity_poly.pdbx_strand_id
1 'polypeptide(L)' 'MAVEALRTYQIEREIATYLKKELDLLYGASWHVIVGKSFGSHVTHEQGYFAYFYIGEMAFLVFKS' A
#
# COMPACT_ATOMS: atom_id res chain seq x y z
N MET A 1 5.37 -7.44 -6.33
CA MET A 1 5.67 -6.41 -5.31
C MET A 1 4.99 -6.69 -3.98
N ALA A 2 3.65 -6.61 -3.85
CA ALA A 2 2.98 -6.80 -2.54
C ALA A 2 3.13 -8.21 -1.93
N VAL A 3 3.04 -9.27 -2.75
CA VAL A 3 3.29 -10.65 -2.30
C VAL A 3 4.73 -10.85 -1.83
N GLU A 4 5.70 -10.21 -2.51
CA GLU A 4 7.10 -10.31 -2.11
C GLU A 4 7.34 -9.61 -0.78
N ALA A 5 6.80 -8.39 -0.62
CA ALA A 5 6.88 -7.65 0.63
C ALA A 5 6.32 -8.45 1.82
N LEU A 6 5.21 -9.18 1.65
CA LEU A 6 4.64 -10.06 2.66
C LEU A 6 5.51 -11.27 3.03
N ARG A 7 6.37 -11.73 2.10
CA ARG A 7 7.29 -12.84 2.35
C ARG A 7 8.58 -12.38 3.02
N THR A 8 9.04 -11.17 2.70
CA THR A 8 10.27 -10.59 3.22
C THR A 8 10.09 -9.94 4.59
N TYR A 9 8.96 -9.27 4.82
CA TYR A 9 8.71 -8.48 6.02
C TYR A 9 7.53 -9.05 6.81
N GLN A 10 7.68 -9.10 8.15
CA GLN A 10 6.63 -9.56 9.05
C GLN A 10 5.82 -8.40 9.66
N ILE A 11 6.38 -7.18 9.66
CA ILE A 11 5.76 -6.01 10.27
C ILE A 11 5.02 -5.22 9.18
N GLU A 12 3.72 -4.98 9.39
CA GLU A 12 2.83 -4.25 8.45
C GLU A 12 3.40 -2.91 8.01
N ARG A 13 4.01 -2.17 8.95
CA ARG A 13 4.66 -0.89 8.68
C ARG A 13 5.83 -1.01 7.70
N GLU A 14 6.63 -2.07 7.78
CA GLU A 14 7.76 -2.29 6.88
C GLU A 14 7.27 -2.62 5.46
N ILE A 15 6.25 -3.47 5.36
CA ILE A 15 5.56 -3.80 4.11
C ILE A 15 5.04 -2.52 3.44
N ALA A 16 4.33 -1.68 4.20
CA ALA A 16 3.79 -0.42 3.69
C ALA A 16 4.91 0.54 3.23
N THR A 17 6.00 0.64 4.01
CA THR A 17 7.15 1.51 3.69
C THR A 17 7.87 1.05 2.42
N TYR A 18 8.06 -0.27 2.27
CA TYR A 18 8.67 -0.84 1.07
C TYR A 18 7.82 -0.56 -0.18
N LEU A 19 6.52 -0.85 -0.12
CA LEU A 19 5.61 -0.58 -1.23
C LEU A 19 5.55 0.90 -1.60
N LYS A 20 5.49 1.79 -0.61
CA LYS A 20 5.51 3.24 -0.83
C LYS A 20 6.78 3.66 -1.60
N LYS A 21 7.96 3.21 -1.16
CA LYS A 21 9.24 3.58 -1.81
C LYS A 21 9.30 3.10 -3.25
N GLU A 22 8.88 1.87 -3.52
CA GLU A 22 8.87 1.32 -4.89
C GLU A 22 7.89 2.08 -5.79
N LEU A 23 6.69 2.41 -5.28
CA LEU A 23 5.69 3.17 -6.04
C LEU A 23 6.15 4.61 -6.31
N ASP A 24 6.73 5.27 -5.31
CA ASP A 24 7.32 6.61 -5.45
C ASP A 24 8.45 6.61 -6.50
N LEU A 25 9.25 5.55 -6.57
CA LEU A 25 10.34 5.40 -7.54
C LEU A 25 9.83 5.14 -8.96
N LEU A 26 8.82 4.27 -9.12
CA LEU A 26 8.33 3.83 -10.43
C LEU A 26 7.32 4.81 -11.06
N TYR A 27 6.46 5.41 -10.24
CA TYR A 27 5.31 6.21 -10.70
C TYR A 27 5.34 7.66 -10.20
N GLY A 28 6.42 8.06 -9.53
CA GLY A 28 6.60 9.39 -8.96
C GLY A 28 5.87 9.59 -7.64
N ALA A 29 6.46 10.40 -6.77
CA ALA A 29 5.88 10.76 -5.47
C ALA A 29 4.60 11.62 -5.61
N SER A 30 3.70 11.66 -4.62
CA SER A 30 3.75 10.99 -3.31
C SER A 30 2.64 9.94 -3.17
N TRP A 31 3.04 8.67 -3.09
CA TRP A 31 2.12 7.56 -2.82
C TRP A 31 1.90 7.36 -1.31
N HIS A 32 0.70 6.90 -1.00
CA HIS A 32 0.26 6.53 0.34
C HIS A 32 -0.10 5.04 0.33
N VAL A 33 0.47 4.30 1.28
CA VAL A 33 0.24 2.86 1.44
C VAL A 33 -0.14 2.56 2.88
N ILE A 34 -1.25 1.85 3.06
CA ILE A 34 -1.76 1.37 4.34
C ILE A 34 -1.92 -0.15 4.22
N VAL A 35 -1.41 -0.86 5.22
CA VAL A 35 -1.46 -2.32 5.32
C VAL A 35 -1.96 -2.66 6.71
N GLY A 36 -2.97 -3.53 6.79
CA GLY A 36 -3.51 -3.98 8.08
C GLY A 36 -4.64 -4.99 7.94
N LYS A 37 -4.92 -5.73 9.01
CA LYS A 37 -6.02 -6.72 9.04
C LYS A 37 -7.42 -6.10 9.13
N SER A 38 -7.54 -4.92 9.76
CA SER A 38 -8.82 -4.23 9.93
C SER A 38 -8.61 -2.73 10.04
N PHE A 39 -9.03 -1.99 9.01
CA PHE A 39 -9.04 -0.53 9.02
C PHE A 39 -10.15 0.01 8.11
N GLY A 40 -10.69 1.18 8.47
CA GLY A 40 -11.54 1.98 7.60
C GLY A 40 -10.78 3.23 7.17
N SER A 41 -10.99 3.68 5.93
CA SER A 41 -10.33 4.87 5.38
C SER A 41 -11.32 5.75 4.63
N HIS A 42 -11.21 7.06 4.82
CA HIS A 42 -11.86 8.05 3.97
C HIS A 42 -10.77 9.00 3.46
N VAL A 43 -10.39 8.86 2.18
CA VAL A 43 -9.24 9.56 1.59
C VAL A 43 -9.61 10.18 0.25
N THR A 44 -9.13 11.39 0.01
CA THR A 44 -9.14 12.03 -1.30
C THR A 44 -7.92 11.56 -2.07
N HIS A 45 -8.10 11.17 -3.33
CA HIS A 45 -7.03 10.61 -4.17
C HIS A 45 -7.19 11.06 -5.62
N GLU A 46 -6.08 11.04 -6.37
CA GLU A 46 -6.10 11.30 -7.82
C GLU A 46 -6.89 10.20 -8.56
N GLN A 47 -7.73 10.60 -9.52
CA GLN A 47 -8.53 9.66 -10.29
C GLN A 47 -7.62 8.70 -11.07
N GLY A 48 -7.86 7.40 -10.92
CA GLY A 48 -7.08 6.34 -11.57
C GLY A 48 -5.85 5.86 -10.79
N TYR A 49 -5.51 6.50 -9.66
CA TYR A 49 -4.39 6.11 -8.80
C TYR A 49 -4.87 5.66 -7.42
N PHE A 50 -5.80 4.69 -7.42
CA PHE A 50 -6.35 4.07 -6.21
C PHE A 50 -6.50 2.57 -6.39
N ALA A 51 -6.04 1.81 -5.40
CA ALA A 51 -6.23 0.38 -5.33
C ALA A 51 -6.51 -0.06 -3.88
N TYR A 52 -7.57 -0.84 -3.70
CA TYR A 52 -7.90 -1.50 -2.45
C TYR A 52 -8.11 -2.99 -2.70
N PHE A 53 -7.30 -3.84 -2.04
CA PHE A 53 -7.33 -5.27 -2.27
C PHE A 53 -6.84 -6.05 -1.04
N TYR A 54 -7.06 -7.36 -1.05
CA TYR A 54 -6.65 -8.27 0.00
C TYR A 54 -5.63 -9.28 -0.51
N ILE A 55 -4.65 -9.62 0.34
CA ILE A 55 -3.80 -10.81 0.17
C ILE A 55 -3.90 -11.62 1.46
N GLY A 56 -4.59 -12.77 1.40
CA GLY A 56 -4.93 -13.53 2.59
C GLY A 56 -5.82 -12.71 3.53
N GLU A 57 -5.44 -12.61 4.80
CA GLU A 57 -6.15 -11.81 5.82
C GLU A 57 -5.74 -10.32 5.83
N MET A 58 -4.78 -9.93 4.99
CA MET A 58 -4.21 -8.58 5.03
C MET A 58 -4.85 -7.70 3.97
N ALA A 59 -5.41 -6.56 4.39
CA ALA A 59 -5.92 -5.54 3.49
C ALA A 59 -4.80 -4.56 3.11
N PHE A 60 -4.80 -4.16 1.85
CA PHE A 60 -3.89 -3.18 1.26
C PHE A 60 -4.71 -2.05 0.68
N LEU A 61 -4.39 -0.84 1.10
CA LEU A 61 -4.91 0.38 0.52
C LEU A 61 -3.75 1.20 -0.01
N VAL A 62 -3.77 1.48 -1.30
CA VAL A 62 -2.72 2.20 -2.02
C VAL A 62 -3.38 3.31 -2.82
N PHE A 63 -2.95 4.55 -2.62
CA PHE A 63 -3.46 5.67 -3.39
C PHE A 63 -2.41 6.78 -3.56
N LYS A 64 -2.60 7.61 -4.58
CA LYS A 64 -1.81 8.82 -4.80
C LYS A 64 -2.66 10.06 -4.50
N SER A 65 -2.03 11.06 -3.87
CA SER A 65 -2.63 12.36 -3.54
C SER A 65 -2.40 13.38 -4.63
#